data_AF-A0A1I7X7S2-F1
#
_entry.id   AF-A0A1I7X7S2-F1
#
_cell.length_a   1.000
_cell.length_b   1.000
_cell.length_c   1.000
_cell.angle_alpha   90.00
_cell.angle_beta   90.00
_cell.angle_gamma   90.00
#
_symmetry.space_group_name_H-M   'P 1'
#
loop_
_entity.id
_entity.type
_entity.pdbx_description
1 polymer ?
#
loop_
_entity_poly.entity_id
_entity_poly.type
_entity_poly.pdbx_seq_one_letter_code
_entity_poly.pdbx_strand_id
1 'polypeptide(L)'
;MPRQCHPLCTEKRDFMEVNPPRSERDFFADYDPWVGIGTAIVLSLFFFVITIKSCVRYTLRKWRMHQYYITAKQEMSNKSEVETA
;
A
#
# COMPACT_ATOMS: atom_id res chain seq x y z
N MET A 1 -9.49 12.46 -52.23
CA MET A 1 -9.64 11.04 -52.65
C MET A 1 -9.70 10.18 -51.39
N PRO A 2 -10.80 9.48 -51.06
CA PRO A 2 -10.84 8.68 -49.84
C PRO A 2 -10.02 7.39 -50.03
N ARG A 3 -9.23 7.01 -49.02
CA ARG A 3 -8.33 5.85 -49.05
C ARG A 3 -9.03 4.54 -48.68
N GLN A 4 -8.57 3.49 -49.35
CA GLN A 4 -9.11 2.13 -49.42
C GLN A 4 -8.68 1.25 -48.22
N CYS A 5 -9.28 1.39 -47.05
CA CYS A 5 -9.00 0.48 -45.91
C CYS A 5 -10.19 -0.40 -45.48
N HIS A 6 -11.17 -0.61 -46.35
CA HIS A 6 -12.21 -1.65 -46.16
C HIS A 6 -11.62 -3.02 -46.53
N PRO A 7 -11.74 -4.12 -45.74
CA PRO A 7 -12.75 -4.42 -44.72
C PRO A 7 -12.22 -4.68 -43.30
N LEU A 8 -10.97 -4.35 -42.99
CA LEU A 8 -10.27 -4.75 -41.76
C LEU A 8 -9.83 -3.56 -40.89
N CYS A 9 -10.52 -2.42 -40.95
CA CYS A 9 -10.30 -1.33 -40.00
C CYS A 9 -10.82 -1.70 -38.61
N THR A 10 -10.00 -2.36 -37.80
CA THR A 10 -10.17 -2.45 -36.35
C THR A 10 -9.88 -1.08 -35.73
N GLU A 11 -10.83 -0.16 -35.80
CA GLU A 11 -10.80 1.07 -34.99
C GLU A 11 -12.01 1.11 -34.07
N LYS A 12 -11.81 0.65 -32.85
CA LYS A 12 -12.54 1.20 -31.71
C LYS A 12 -11.61 2.23 -31.06
N ARG A 13 -11.52 3.42 -31.67
CA ARG A 13 -10.83 4.59 -31.09
C ARG A 13 -11.87 5.45 -30.39
N ASP A 14 -11.60 5.83 -29.14
CA ASP A 14 -12.42 6.81 -28.44
C ASP A 14 -12.23 8.18 -29.13
N PHE A 15 -13.30 8.66 -29.77
CA PHE A 15 -13.31 9.79 -30.72
C PHE A 15 -13.26 11.19 -30.09
N MET A 16 -12.83 11.33 -28.83
CA MET A 16 -12.84 12.63 -28.14
C MET A 16 -11.54 13.45 -28.27
N GLU A 17 -10.47 12.89 -28.81
CA GLU A 17 -9.18 13.58 -28.92
C GLU A 17 -8.83 13.93 -30.38
N VAL A 18 -8.56 15.22 -30.65
CA VAL A 18 -8.31 15.74 -32.01
C VAL A 18 -7.01 15.20 -32.62
N ASN A 19 -6.07 14.70 -31.81
CA ASN A 19 -4.83 14.09 -32.28
C ASN A 19 -4.32 13.07 -31.25
N PRO A 20 -4.84 11.82 -31.25
CA PRO A 20 -4.45 10.84 -30.26
C PRO A 20 -2.97 10.43 -30.45
N PRO A 21 -2.25 10.14 -29.36
CA PRO A 21 -0.88 9.66 -29.42
C PRO A 21 -0.81 8.39 -30.26
N ARG A 22 0.07 8.39 -31.27
CA ARG A 22 0.20 7.31 -32.26
C ARG A 22 1.22 6.25 -31.86
N SER A 23 2.04 6.53 -30.85
CA SER A 23 3.02 5.62 -30.29
C SER A 23 3.03 5.70 -28.76
N GLU A 24 3.48 4.63 -28.09
CA GLU A 24 3.62 4.61 -26.63
C GLU A 24 4.54 5.72 -26.12
N ARG A 25 5.57 6.08 -26.92
CA ARG A 25 6.53 7.14 -26.56
C ARG A 25 5.88 8.52 -26.52
N ASP A 26 4.94 8.79 -27.43
CA ASP A 26 4.20 10.06 -27.45
C ASP A 26 3.22 10.14 -26.28
N PHE A 27 2.64 8.99 -25.89
CA PHE A 27 1.77 8.91 -24.72
C PHE A 27 2.51 9.25 -23.41
N PHE A 28 3.73 8.73 -23.22
CA PHE A 28 4.53 9.04 -22.02
C PHE A 28 5.14 10.44 -22.03
N ALA A 29 5.30 11.07 -23.19
CA ALA A 29 5.84 12.43 -23.29
C ALA A 29 4.82 13.49 -22.82
N ASP A 30 3.54 13.29 -23.13
CA ASP A 30 2.46 14.20 -22.75
C ASP A 30 1.84 13.86 -21.38
N TYR A 31 2.17 12.69 -20.82
CA TYR A 31 1.68 12.29 -19.50
C TYR A 31 2.40 13.04 -18.39
N ASP A 32 1.64 13.71 -17.52
CA ASP A 32 2.20 14.39 -16.36
C ASP A 32 2.58 13.39 -15.26
N PRO A 33 3.89 13.15 -14.99
CA PRO A 33 4.33 12.18 -14.01
C PRO A 33 3.89 12.54 -12.57
N TRP A 34 3.52 13.79 -12.30
CA TRP A 34 3.03 14.23 -11.00
C TRP A 34 1.73 13.54 -10.58
N VAL A 35 0.90 13.11 -11.55
CA VAL A 35 -0.33 12.37 -11.27
C VAL A 35 -0.01 10.99 -10.66
N GLY A 36 0.98 10.29 -11.21
CA GLY A 36 1.46 9.01 -10.67
C GLY A 36 2.06 9.15 -9.27
N ILE A 37 2.86 10.20 -9.05
CA ILE A 37 3.47 10.47 -7.74
C ILE A 37 2.40 10.81 -6.71
N GLY A 38 1.45 11.68 -7.05
CA GLY A 38 0.36 12.08 -6.16
C GLY A 38 -0.52 10.90 -5.75
N THR A 39 -0.90 10.06 -6.71
CA THR A 39 -1.68 8.84 -6.43
C THR A 39 -0.91 7.86 -5.55
N ALA A 40 0.38 7.65 -5.80
CA ALA A 40 1.22 6.80 -4.96
C ALA A 40 1.28 7.31 -3.51
N ILE A 41 1.46 8.61 -3.30
CA ILE A 41 1.49 9.22 -1.97
C ILE A 41 0.16 8.99 -1.22
N VAL A 42 -0.97 9.26 -1.88
CA VAL A 42 -2.30 9.07 -1.26
C VAL A 42 -2.53 7.61 -0.89
N LEU A 43 -2.18 6.67 -1.77
CA LEU A 43 -2.28 5.24 -1.49
C LEU A 43 -1.36 4.82 -0.35
N SER A 44 -0.11 5.27 -0.34
CA SER A 44 0.85 4.99 0.75
C SER A 44 0.33 5.50 2.09
N LEU A 45 -0.21 6.72 2.16
CA LEU A 45 -0.81 7.26 3.38
C LEU A 45 -2.02 6.45 3.84
N PHE A 46 -2.87 6.02 2.91
CA PHE A 46 -4.04 5.20 3.22
C PHE A 46 -3.64 3.86 3.86
N PHE A 47 -2.71 3.13 3.23
CA PHE A 47 -2.21 1.88 3.79
C PHE A 47 -1.47 2.10 5.11
N PHE A 48 -0.71 3.18 5.24
CA PHE A 48 0.02 3.53 6.45
C PHE A 48 -0.92 3.74 7.65
N VAL A 49 -1.99 4.51 7.47
CA VAL A 49 -2.99 4.75 8.54
C VAL A 49 -3.66 3.45 8.98
N ILE A 50 -4.05 2.60 8.03
CA ILE A 50 -4.66 1.29 8.32
C ILE A 50 -3.67 0.40 9.09
N THR A 51 -2.42 0.37 8.62
CA THR A 51 -1.35 -0.46 9.18
C THR A 51 -1.01 -0.01 10.58
N ILE A 52 -0.87 1.29 10.83
CA ILE A 52 -0.61 1.85 12.16
C ILE A 52 -1.74 1.49 13.12
N LYS A 53 -3.00 1.65 12.73
CA LYS A 53 -4.12 1.36 13.62
C LYS A 53 -4.10 -0.11 14.08
N SER A 54 -3.75 -1.02 13.17
CA SER A 54 -3.58 -2.45 13.48
C SER A 54 -2.35 -2.69 14.35
N CYS A 55 -1.21 -2.09 13.99
CA CYS A 55 0.06 -2.25 14.67
C CYS A 55 0.00 -1.72 16.12
N VAL A 56 -0.58 -0.55 16.34
CA VAL A 56 -0.77 0.05 17.68
C VAL A 56 -1.63 -0.84 18.57
N ARG A 57 -2.73 -1.39 18.06
CA ARG A 57 -3.56 -2.32 18.84
C ARG A 57 -2.81 -3.60 19.19
N TYR A 58 -2.00 -4.11 18.26
CA TYR A 58 -1.18 -5.30 18.48
C TYR A 58 -0.05 -5.05 19.48
N THR A 59 0.69 -3.95 19.35
CA THR A 59 1.79 -3.59 20.24
C THR A 59 1.30 -3.35 21.66
N LEU A 60 0.17 -2.66 21.84
CA LEU A 60 -0.43 -2.47 23.17
C LEU A 60 -0.83 -3.80 23.82
N ARG A 61 -1.43 -4.74 23.07
CA ARG A 61 -1.75 -6.07 23.58
C ARG A 61 -0.50 -6.85 23.97
N LYS A 62 0.53 -6.83 23.12
CA LYS A 62 1.79 -7.53 23.35
C LYS A 62 2.54 -6.94 24.56
N TRP A 63 2.51 -5.62 24.71
CA TRP A 63 3.12 -4.95 25.85
C TRP A 63 2.41 -5.32 27.16
N ARG A 64 1.07 -5.31 27.21
CA ARG A 64 0.36 -5.76 28.42
C ARG A 64 0.68 -7.20 28.79
N MET A 65 0.72 -8.11 27.81
CA MET A 65 1.16 -9.49 28.05
C MET A 65 2.59 -9.57 28.59
N HIS A 66 3.51 -8.78 28.04
CA HIS A 66 4.89 -8.74 28.51
C HIS A 66 5.00 -8.30 29.99
N GLN A 67 4.20 -7.31 30.41
CA GLN A 67 4.14 -6.90 31.81
C GLN A 67 3.70 -8.06 32.72
N TYR A 68 2.67 -8.81 32.34
CA TYR A 68 2.23 -10.00 33.10
C TYR A 68 3.31 -11.08 33.20
N TYR A 69 4.04 -11.35 32.12
CA TYR A 69 5.14 -12.33 32.15
C TYR A 69 6.28 -11.91 33.08
N ILE A 70 6.62 -10.62 33.14
CA ILE A 70 7.64 -10.12 34.06
C ILE A 70 7.22 -10.35 35.50
N THR A 71 5.97 -9.98 35.85
CA THR A 71 5.46 -10.15 37.22
C THR A 71 5.39 -11.62 37.62
N ALA A 72 4.87 -12.50 36.76
CA ALA A 72 4.80 -13.94 37.04
C ALA A 72 6.19 -14.58 37.20
N LYS A 73 7.20 -14.10 36.45
CA LYS A 73 8.58 -14.57 36.59
C LYS A 73 9.19 -14.16 37.94
N GLN A 74 8.87 -12.96 38.43
CA GLN A 74 9.31 -12.50 39.75
C GLN A 74 8.70 -13.34 40.87
N GLU A 75 7.42 -13.69 40.78
CA GLU A 75 6.76 -14.56 41.77
C GLU A 75 7.36 -15.97 41.80
N MET A 76 7.67 -16.55 40.63
CA MET A 76 8.36 -17.84 40.58
C MET A 76 9.78 -17.79 41.16
N SER A 77 10.53 -16.72 40.86
CA SER A 77 11.87 -16.51 41.42
C SER A 77 11.85 -16.37 42.95
N ASN A 78 10.87 -15.64 43.48
CA ASN A 78 10.73 -15.41 44.92
C ASN A 78 10.30 -16.70 45.64
N LYS A 79 9.41 -17.49 45.04
CA LYS A 79 9.00 -18.80 45.58
C LYS A 79 10.17 -19.79 45.66
N SER A 80 11.02 -19.86 44.62
CA SER A 80 12.20 -20.73 44.65
C SER A 80 13.21 -20.32 45.73
N GLU A 81 13.38 -19.03 46.00
CA GLU A 81 14.29 -18.56 47.05
C GLU A 81 13.79 -18.95 48.45
N VAL A 82 12.47 -18.90 48.67
CA VAL A 82 11.84 -19.33 49.93
C VAL A 82 11.91 -20.86 50.14
N GLU A 83 11.82 -21.67 49.08
CA GLU A 83 11.93 -23.14 49.20
C GLU A 83 13.36 -23.66 49.41
N THR A 84 14.38 -22.81 49.19
CA THR A 84 15.79 -23.20 49.35
C THR A 84 16.45 -22.66 50.62
N ALA A 85 15.73 -21.84 51.40
CA ALA A 85 16.16 -21.30 52.70
C ALA A 85 15.62 -22.12 53.87
#